data_AF-A0A161HLA8-F1
#
_entry.id   AF-A0A161HLA8-F1
#
_cell.length_a   1.000
_cell.length_b   1.000
_cell.length_c   1.000
_cell.angle_alpha   90.00
_cell.angle_beta   90.00
_cell.angle_gamma   90.00
#
_symmetry.space_group_name_H-M   'P 1'
#
loop_
_entity.id
_entity.type
_entity.pdbx_description
1 polymer ?
#
loop_
_entity_poly.entity_id
_entity_poly.type
_entity_poly.pdbx_seq_one_letter_code
_entity_poly.pdbx_strand_id
1 'polypeptide(L)'
;MSGIPPAVQEWLDKYPEPNNKTLRYVDKSEVAEAIRRGSTDFLIIDLRKDDFVGGKIKGAYNIPAQSIYNSVEDLYKLAEDSGKKTIYVHCRSSRDRATRTAGYFNDVADNNGNTITTKIIRGGILDWVSGGPEYTQLLDEYDSTKF
;
A
#
# COMPACT_ATOMS: atom_id res chain seq x y z
N MET A 1 -13.14 5.65 -19.34
CA MET A 1 -12.05 6.16 -18.48
C MET A 1 -12.68 6.51 -17.14
N SER A 2 -12.49 5.72 -16.08
CA SER A 2 -13.01 6.12 -14.76
C SER A 2 -12.04 7.11 -14.13
N GLY A 3 -12.50 8.33 -13.89
CA GLY A 3 -11.73 9.37 -13.23
C GLY A 3 -11.39 9.03 -11.77
N ILE A 4 -10.60 9.89 -11.14
CA ILE A 4 -10.28 9.80 -9.72
C ILE A 4 -11.58 9.94 -8.92
N PRO A 5 -11.87 9.04 -7.94
CA PRO A 5 -13.06 9.18 -7.10
C PRO A 5 -13.07 10.54 -6.37
N PRO A 6 -14.23 11.22 -6.20
CA PRO A 6 -14.29 12.54 -5.57
C PRO A 6 -13.61 12.61 -4.19
N ALA A 7 -13.84 11.63 -3.32
CA ALA A 7 -13.21 11.56 -2.00
C ALA A 7 -11.69 11.35 -2.04
N VAL A 8 -11.14 10.84 -3.16
CA VAL A 8 -9.69 10.78 -3.38
C VAL A 8 -9.19 12.12 -3.90
N GLN A 9 -9.92 12.78 -4.80
CA GLN A 9 -9.58 14.10 -5.30
C GLN A 9 -9.56 15.15 -4.17
N GLU A 10 -10.61 15.21 -3.35
CA GLU A 10 -10.68 16.09 -2.19
C GLU A 10 -9.51 15.89 -1.22
N TRP A 11 -9.07 14.64 -1.04
CA TRP A 11 -7.91 14.32 -0.22
C TRP A 11 -6.59 14.79 -0.84
N LEU A 12 -6.42 14.62 -2.15
CA LEU A 12 -5.24 15.11 -2.88
C LEU A 12 -5.15 16.64 -2.83
N ASP A 13 -6.28 17.33 -2.95
CA ASP A 13 -6.36 18.80 -2.93
C ASP A 13 -6.15 19.37 -1.52
N LYS A 14 -6.56 18.63 -0.48
CA LYS A 14 -6.48 19.08 0.92
C LYS A 14 -5.06 19.12 1.47
N TYR A 15 -4.22 18.17 1.10
CA TYR A 15 -2.88 18.00 1.68
C TYR A 15 -1.80 18.34 0.64
N PRO A 16 -0.58 18.72 1.06
CA PRO A 16 0.50 19.06 0.12
C PRO A 16 1.09 17.81 -0.56
N GLU A 17 1.68 17.99 -1.74
CA GLU A 17 2.52 16.96 -2.37
C GLU A 17 3.71 16.57 -1.48
N PRO A 18 4.12 15.29 -1.48
CA PRO A 18 5.36 14.88 -0.83
C PRO A 18 6.56 15.52 -1.52
N ASN A 19 7.61 15.80 -0.76
CA ASN A 19 8.85 16.37 -1.28
C ASN A 19 9.62 15.32 -2.10
N ASN A 20 9.71 14.09 -1.59
CA ASN A 20 10.38 12.98 -2.23
C ASN A 20 9.42 12.23 -3.16
N LYS A 21 9.67 12.38 -4.47
CA LYS A 21 8.91 11.72 -5.54
C LYS A 21 9.58 10.46 -6.08
N THR A 22 10.61 9.95 -5.40
CA THR A 22 11.32 8.73 -5.82
C THR A 22 10.49 7.50 -5.48
N LEU A 23 9.70 7.05 -6.45
CA LEU A 23 8.81 5.91 -6.25
C LEU A 23 9.51 4.59 -6.58
N ARG A 24 9.46 3.65 -5.66
CA ARG A 24 9.93 2.27 -5.86
C ARG A 24 8.74 1.36 -6.06
N TYR A 25 8.73 0.61 -7.15
CA TYR A 25 7.67 -0.36 -7.45
C TYR A 25 8.20 -1.77 -7.29
N VAL A 26 7.30 -2.68 -6.93
CA VAL A 26 7.54 -4.12 -6.80
C VAL A 26 6.43 -4.87 -7.51
N ASP A 27 6.76 -6.01 -8.12
CA ASP A 27 5.76 -6.89 -8.72
C ASP A 27 5.12 -7.79 -7.67
N LYS A 28 3.85 -8.17 -7.89
CA LYS A 28 3.09 -9.02 -6.96
C LYS A 28 3.79 -10.33 -6.61
N SER A 29 4.64 -10.87 -7.49
CA SER A 29 5.41 -12.09 -7.26
C SER A 29 6.39 -11.97 -6.09
N GLU A 30 7.15 -10.87 -5.96
CA GLU A 30 8.08 -10.65 -4.84
C GLU A 30 7.34 -10.66 -3.50
N VAL A 31 6.19 -9.99 -3.44
CA VAL A 31 5.35 -9.93 -2.23
C VAL A 31 4.73 -11.30 -1.92
N ALA A 32 4.21 -11.98 -2.94
CA ALA A 32 3.63 -13.32 -2.80
C ALA A 32 4.66 -14.34 -2.29
N GLU A 33 5.89 -14.30 -2.81
CA GLU A 33 6.99 -15.13 -2.31
C GLU A 33 7.35 -14.82 -0.86
N ALA A 34 7.41 -13.54 -0.49
CA ALA A 34 7.70 -13.14 0.89
C ALA A 34 6.62 -13.65 1.86
N ILE A 35 5.34 -13.57 1.48
CA ILE A 35 4.22 -14.15 2.23
C ILE A 35 4.39 -15.67 2.36
N ARG A 36 4.67 -16.38 1.27
CA ARG A 36 4.84 -17.85 1.27
C ARG A 36 6.02 -18.32 2.12
N ARG A 37 7.09 -17.52 2.17
CA ARG A 37 8.25 -17.77 3.06
C ARG A 37 7.97 -17.48 4.54
N GLY A 38 6.82 -16.87 4.86
CA GLY A 38 6.51 -16.44 6.23
C GLY A 38 7.39 -15.30 6.71
N SER A 39 7.92 -14.49 5.78
CA SER A 39 8.76 -13.34 6.12
C SER A 39 7.96 -12.32 6.96
N THR A 40 8.55 -11.84 8.05
CA THR A 40 7.92 -10.89 8.98
C THR A 40 8.60 -9.52 8.97
N ASP A 41 9.55 -9.29 8.08
CA ASP A 41 10.36 -8.07 7.96
C ASP A 41 9.69 -6.97 7.12
N PHE A 42 8.42 -7.14 6.76
CA PHE A 42 7.64 -6.14 6.06
C PHE A 42 6.27 -5.90 6.69
N LEU A 43 5.67 -4.77 6.32
CA LEU A 43 4.28 -4.39 6.55
C LEU A 43 3.59 -4.23 5.19
N ILE A 44 2.34 -4.68 5.05
CA ILE A 44 1.52 -4.37 3.86
C ILE A 44 0.38 -3.46 4.30
N ILE A 45 0.25 -2.31 3.65
CA ILE A 45 -0.82 -1.33 3.85
C ILE A 45 -1.73 -1.30 2.62
N ASP A 46 -2.98 -1.71 2.80
CA ASP A 46 -4.04 -1.56 1.81
C ASP A 46 -4.75 -0.22 2.02
N LEU A 47 -4.58 0.68 1.06
CA LEU A 47 -5.04 2.07 1.11
C LEU A 47 -6.49 2.25 0.61
N ARG A 48 -7.20 1.15 0.33
CA ARG A 48 -8.60 1.20 -0.10
C ARG A 48 -9.51 1.66 1.04
N LYS A 49 -10.65 2.25 0.66
CA LYS A 49 -11.67 2.74 1.59
C LYS A 49 -13.04 2.17 1.19
N ASP A 50 -13.86 2.96 0.50
CA ASP A 50 -15.19 2.52 0.04
C ASP A 50 -15.07 1.38 -1.02
N ASP A 51 -13.90 1.25 -1.64
CA ASP A 51 -13.52 0.18 -2.56
C ASP A 51 -12.74 -0.97 -1.90
N PHE A 52 -12.68 -1.02 -0.56
CA PHE A 52 -12.15 -2.13 0.21
C PHE A 52 -13.20 -3.25 0.32
N VAL A 53 -13.38 -3.95 -0.79
CA VAL A 53 -14.30 -5.09 -0.94
C VAL A 53 -13.57 -6.25 -1.61
N GLY A 54 -14.13 -7.45 -1.50
CA GLY A 54 -13.60 -8.66 -2.16
C GLY A 54 -12.44 -9.34 -1.43
N GLY A 55 -12.08 -8.87 -0.24
CA GLY A 55 -10.94 -9.38 0.51
C GLY A 55 -9.67 -8.54 0.34
N LYS A 56 -8.60 -8.95 1.03
CA LYS A 56 -7.33 -8.21 1.11
C LYS A 56 -6.14 -9.16 1.03
N ILE A 57 -4.95 -8.66 0.69
CA ILE A 57 -3.73 -9.47 0.72
C ILE A 57 -3.49 -9.97 2.15
N LYS A 58 -3.16 -11.26 2.29
CA LYS A 58 -2.86 -11.88 3.58
C LYS A 58 -1.87 -11.05 4.40
N GLY A 59 -2.23 -10.76 5.64
CA GLY A 59 -1.43 -9.95 6.56
C GLY A 59 -1.45 -8.44 6.29
N ALA A 60 -2.22 -7.96 5.31
CA ALA A 60 -2.37 -6.53 5.06
C ALA A 60 -3.25 -5.84 6.11
N TYR A 61 -2.80 -4.67 6.54
CA TYR A 61 -3.56 -3.73 7.35
C TYR A 61 -4.31 -2.78 6.40
N ASN A 62 -5.63 -2.69 6.57
CA ASN A 62 -6.40 -1.71 5.81
C ASN A 62 -6.34 -0.36 6.53
N ILE A 63 -5.64 0.59 5.92
CA ILE A 63 -5.50 1.96 6.41
C ILE A 63 -5.81 2.86 5.23
N PRO A 64 -7.03 3.41 5.13
CA PRO A 64 -7.44 4.27 4.02
C PRO A 64 -6.45 5.42 3.76
N ALA A 65 -6.15 5.69 2.49
CA ALA A 65 -5.23 6.78 2.11
C ALA A 65 -5.58 8.12 2.78
N GLN A 66 -6.88 8.39 2.95
CA GLN A 66 -7.39 9.64 3.49
C GLN A 66 -7.02 9.89 4.96
N SER A 67 -6.59 8.87 5.72
CA SER A 67 -6.08 9.03 7.08
C SER A 67 -4.56 9.12 7.17
N ILE A 68 -3.83 8.82 6.08
CA ILE A 68 -2.37 8.65 6.13
C ILE A 68 -1.63 9.93 6.50
N TYR A 69 -2.01 11.09 5.93
CA TYR A 69 -1.20 12.32 6.09
C TYR A 69 -0.96 12.70 7.55
N ASN A 70 -1.98 12.56 8.40
CA ASN A 70 -1.88 12.90 9.83
C ASN A 70 -1.29 11.78 10.69
N SER A 71 -0.97 10.63 10.11
CA SER A 71 -0.49 9.44 10.83
C SER A 71 0.76 8.84 10.21
N VAL A 72 1.36 9.47 9.19
CA VAL A 72 2.48 8.89 8.44
C VAL A 72 3.71 8.69 9.32
N GLU A 73 4.01 9.65 10.21
CA GLU A 73 5.13 9.55 11.16
C GLU A 73 4.89 8.42 12.16
N ASP A 74 3.71 8.35 12.77
CA ASP A 74 3.34 7.29 13.71
C ASP A 74 3.40 5.90 13.06
N LEU A 75 2.91 5.78 11.82
CA LEU A 75 2.93 4.52 11.07
C LEU A 75 4.34 4.11 10.67
N TYR A 76 5.19 5.07 10.28
CA TYR A 76 6.59 4.80 9.97
C TYR A 76 7.31 4.32 11.24
N LYS A 77 7.15 5.04 12.34
CA LYS A 77 7.74 4.69 13.64
C LYS A 77 7.25 3.34 14.14
N LEU A 78 5.95 3.05 14.01
CA LEU A 78 5.39 1.74 14.38
C LEU A 78 6.05 0.62 13.57
N ALA A 79 6.25 0.82 12.26
CA ALA A 79 6.94 -0.16 11.43
C ALA A 79 8.40 -0.34 11.86
N GLU A 80 9.09 0.74 12.20
CA GLU A 80 10.49 0.71 12.66
C GLU A 80 10.63 -0.01 14.00
N ASP A 81 9.83 0.39 14.99
CA ASP A 81 9.80 -0.20 16.33
C ASP A 81 9.37 -1.69 16.26
N SER A 82 8.60 -2.07 15.25
CA SER A 82 8.23 -3.47 14.96
C SER A 82 9.29 -4.26 14.17
N GLY A 83 10.47 -3.69 13.96
CA GLY A 83 11.60 -4.31 13.25
C GLY A 83 11.35 -4.53 11.77
N LYS A 84 10.44 -3.78 11.14
CA LYS A 84 10.19 -3.88 9.70
C LYS A 84 11.30 -3.17 8.92
N LYS A 85 11.63 -3.73 7.77
CA LYS A 85 12.53 -3.16 6.74
C LYS A 85 11.74 -2.69 5.52
N THR A 86 10.68 -3.45 5.24
CA THR A 86 9.66 -3.31 4.19
C THR A 86 8.40 -2.49 4.56
N ILE A 87 8.04 -1.36 3.95
CA ILE A 87 6.61 -0.97 3.88
C ILE A 87 6.11 -1.14 2.45
N TYR A 88 5.25 -2.13 2.23
CA TYR A 88 4.52 -2.29 0.98
C TYR A 88 3.21 -1.52 1.05
N VAL A 89 2.92 -0.70 0.05
CA VAL A 89 1.65 0.01 -0.06
C VAL A 89 0.97 -0.35 -1.37
N HIS A 90 -0.35 -0.47 -1.34
CA HIS A 90 -1.15 -0.60 -2.54
C HIS A 90 -2.53 0.02 -2.36
N CYS A 91 -3.24 0.22 -3.47
CA CYS A 91 -4.66 0.52 -3.44
C CYS A 91 -5.39 -0.36 -4.45
N ARG A 92 -6.47 0.13 -5.07
CA ARG A 92 -7.18 -0.61 -6.12
C ARG A 92 -6.28 -0.91 -7.32
N SER A 93 -5.66 0.12 -7.89
CA SER A 93 -4.78 0.02 -9.07
C SER A 93 -3.38 0.60 -8.85
N SER A 94 -3.03 0.92 -7.61
CA SER A 94 -1.75 1.55 -7.20
C SER A 94 -1.35 2.79 -8.01
N ARG A 95 -2.32 3.68 -8.25
CA ARG A 95 -2.11 5.01 -8.83
C ARG A 95 -2.07 6.06 -7.70
N ASP A 96 -2.97 7.02 -7.71
CA ASP A 96 -2.92 8.26 -6.93
C ASP A 96 -2.71 8.04 -5.42
N ARG A 97 -3.52 7.17 -4.80
CA ARG A 97 -3.40 6.86 -3.37
C ARG A 97 -2.04 6.28 -2.99
N ALA A 98 -1.53 5.36 -3.81
CA ALA A 98 -0.31 4.62 -3.49
C ALA A 98 0.94 5.48 -3.74
N THR A 99 0.97 6.23 -4.85
CA THR A 99 2.07 7.14 -5.18
C THR A 99 2.18 8.25 -4.14
N ARG A 100 1.04 8.84 -3.75
CA ARG A 100 0.96 9.87 -2.72
C ARG A 100 1.42 9.38 -1.36
N THR A 101 0.91 8.23 -0.92
CA THR A 101 1.28 7.64 0.37
C THR A 101 2.74 7.23 0.41
N ALA A 102 3.27 6.63 -0.67
CA ALA A 102 4.67 6.25 -0.73
C ALA A 102 5.61 7.45 -0.62
N GLY A 103 5.27 8.56 -1.29
CA GLY A 103 6.04 9.80 -1.15
C GLY A 103 6.05 10.34 0.28
N TYR A 104 4.91 10.32 0.98
CA TYR A 104 4.88 10.73 2.39
C TYR A 104 5.75 9.85 3.29
N PHE A 105 5.72 8.53 3.10
CA PHE A 105 6.64 7.66 3.85
C PHE A 105 8.10 7.91 3.50
N ASN A 106 8.42 8.24 2.25
CA ASN A 106 9.78 8.59 1.85
C ASN A 106 10.26 9.91 2.50
N ASP A 107 9.38 10.91 2.61
CA ASP A 107 9.69 12.15 3.34
C ASP A 107 10.06 11.87 4.80
N VAL A 108 9.31 10.98 5.46
CA VAL A 108 9.63 10.54 6.83
C VAL A 108 10.95 9.77 6.84
N ALA A 109 11.17 8.85 5.89
CA ALA A 109 12.41 8.07 5.81
C ALA A 109 13.65 8.95 5.66
N ASP A 110 13.59 10.00 4.83
CA ASP A 110 14.69 10.95 4.62
C ASP A 110 15.08 11.67 5.92
N ASN A 111 14.10 11.98 6.77
CA ASN A 111 14.33 12.59 8.08
C ASN A 111 14.82 11.60 9.17
N ASN A 112 14.63 10.30 8.95
CA ASN A 112 14.93 9.25 9.94
C ASN A 112 16.09 8.33 9.49
N GLY A 113 16.95 8.79 8.58
CA GLY A 113 18.14 8.05 8.17
C GLY A 113 17.88 6.84 7.26
N ASN A 114 16.70 6.79 6.62
CA ASN A 114 16.33 5.78 5.62
C ASN A 114 16.37 4.32 6.13
N THR A 115 15.91 4.09 7.36
CA THR A 115 15.87 2.77 8.02
C THR A 115 14.89 1.79 7.38
N ILE A 116 13.82 2.29 6.77
CA ILE A 116 12.77 1.51 6.10
C ILE A 116 12.67 1.93 4.65
N THR A 117 12.47 0.95 3.77
CA THR A 117 12.15 1.21 2.36
C THR A 117 10.65 1.05 2.12
N THR A 118 10.05 2.07 1.50
CA THR A 118 8.67 2.00 1.01
C THR A 118 8.65 1.52 -0.45
N LYS A 119 7.77 0.57 -0.77
CA LYS A 119 7.56 0.05 -2.13
C LYS A 119 6.07 0.00 -2.47
N ILE A 120 5.72 0.34 -3.70
CA ILE A 120 4.36 0.26 -4.23
C ILE A 120 4.16 -1.08 -4.94
N ILE A 121 3.13 -1.84 -4.56
CA ILE A 121 2.76 -3.07 -5.29
C ILE A 121 2.14 -2.67 -6.62
N ARG A 122 2.81 -2.98 -7.72
CA ARG A 122 2.39 -2.61 -9.08
C ARG A 122 0.98 -3.15 -9.37
N GLY A 123 0.14 -2.31 -9.97
CA GLY A 123 -1.21 -2.69 -10.40
C GLY A 123 -2.23 -2.92 -9.27
N GLY A 124 -1.81 -2.85 -8.00
CA GLY A 124 -2.69 -2.93 -6.85
C GLY A 124 -3.42 -4.26 -6.73
N ILE A 125 -4.56 -4.24 -6.02
CA ILE A 125 -5.35 -5.47 -5.80
C ILE A 125 -5.96 -5.99 -7.11
N LEU A 126 -6.22 -5.13 -8.09
CA LEU A 126 -6.75 -5.56 -9.40
C LEU A 126 -5.74 -6.43 -10.15
N ASP A 127 -4.46 -6.03 -10.17
CA ASP A 127 -3.43 -6.87 -10.76
C ASP A 127 -3.14 -8.11 -9.90
N TRP A 128 -3.25 -8.01 -8.59
CA TRP A 128 -3.14 -9.19 -7.72
C TRP A 128 -4.16 -10.27 -8.11
N VAL A 129 -5.44 -9.90 -8.22
CA VAL A 129 -6.53 -10.82 -8.57
C VAL A 129 -6.41 -11.33 -10.00
N SER A 130 -5.96 -10.50 -10.95
CA SER A 130 -5.75 -10.92 -12.34
C SER A 130 -4.72 -12.04 -12.49
N GLY A 131 -3.82 -12.19 -11.50
CA GLY A 131 -2.85 -13.28 -11.44
C GLY A 131 -3.45 -14.66 -11.20
N GLY A 132 -4.76 -14.76 -10.92
CA GLY A 132 -5.46 -16.04 -10.77
C GLY A 132 -5.16 -16.77 -9.46
N PRO A 133 -5.47 -18.09 -9.38
CA PRO A 133 -5.43 -18.88 -8.15
C PRO A 133 -4.11 -18.81 -7.37
N GLU A 134 -2.98 -18.67 -8.07
CA GLU A 134 -1.66 -18.53 -7.46
C GLU A 134 -1.60 -17.35 -6.46
N TYR A 135 -2.30 -16.26 -6.77
CA TYR A 135 -2.35 -15.02 -5.99
C TYR A 135 -3.63 -14.89 -5.19
N THR A 136 -4.79 -15.28 -5.72
CA THR A 136 -6.06 -15.15 -5.00
C THR A 136 -6.13 -16.06 -3.77
N GLN A 137 -5.42 -17.19 -3.76
CA GLN A 137 -5.24 -18.01 -2.54
C GLN A 137 -4.47 -17.29 -1.41
N LEU A 138 -3.79 -16.19 -1.73
CA LEU A 138 -3.08 -15.33 -0.79
C LEU A 138 -3.90 -14.11 -0.38
N LEU A 139 -5.21 -14.13 -0.63
CA LEU A 139 -6.14 -13.15 -0.10
C LEU A 139 -6.91 -13.74 1.08
N ASP A 140 -7.14 -12.92 2.10
CA ASP A 140 -8.12 -13.19 3.14
C ASP A 140 -9.51 -12.75 2.65
N GLU A 141 -10.53 -13.58 2.90
CA GLU A 141 -11.94 -13.31 2.54
C GLU A 141 -12.17 -13.03 1.04
N TYR A 142 -11.45 -13.75 0.17
CA TYR A 142 -11.58 -13.56 -1.28
C TYR A 142 -13.00 -13.80 -1.79
N ASP A 143 -13.58 -12.77 -2.42
CA ASP A 143 -14.83 -12.83 -3.17
C ASP A 143 -14.59 -12.27 -4.58
N SER A 144 -14.58 -13.17 -5.57
CA SER A 144 -14.32 -12.84 -6.97
C SER A 144 -15.36 -11.93 -7.60
N THR A 145 -16.55 -11.79 -6.99
CA THR A 145 -17.64 -10.96 -7.53
C THR A 145 -17.49 -9.47 -7.22
N LYS A 146 -16.46 -9.08 -6.45
CA LYS A 146 -16.28 -7.73 -5.92
C LYS A 146 -15.12 -6.94 -6.57
N PHE A 147 -14.42 -7.50 -7.54
CA PHE A 147 -13.24 -6.89 -8.17
C PHE A 147 -13.53 -6.31 -9.55
#